data_AF-A0A7S1F2W1-F1
#
_entry.id   AF-A0A7S1F2W1-F1
#
_cell.length_a   1.000
_cell.length_b   1.000
_cell.length_c   1.000
_cell.angle_alpha   90.00
_cell.angle_beta   90.00
_cell.angle_gamma   90.00
#
_symmetry.space_group_name_H-M   'P 1'
#
loop_
_entity.id
_entity.type
_entity.pdbx_description
1 polymer ?
#
loop_
_entity_poly.entity_id
_entity_poly.type
_entity_poly.pdbx_seq_one_letter_code
_entity_poly.pdbx_strand_id
1 'polypeptide(L)'
;PVPGYEQPTKQARTDWDGSNTASSWGQSAPSWNPARNRQEELEKKRFEAQQQQKRVEEMKKKQMEENKRRIDEANRKRAEDQRVKKEEQRLRIEQMKTREEELKKKREEDLKRAAEELKRKREEDQKKKEEEIRRKKELEEKRRSEQKATLSIRRVIQKVRVATPDLFDDLQSELEEILKTELENTGAQQARMREEADKGLEQARKRIEQIAEHRRKEEEQKAEEERKLKEAEERSKELVKELGDLIDAAEEGCKMLKEAASPLDSELFGVDDVEVASQKVEDAAVEAKAMTKACTDFILSKGSEMKEHVRQAPGAPPSETKQHLAKLLQRINDCTRGTEAAILAARQSKSKSLRRAAAREKTKAMQKVFDR
;
A
#
# COMPACT_ATOMS: atom_id res chain seq x y z
N PRO A 1 -48.17 -38.61 -22.19
CA PRO A 1 -49.41 -38.99 -22.92
C PRO A 1 -49.10 -40.05 -23.98
N VAL A 2 -49.47 -41.31 -23.69
CA VAL A 2 -49.66 -42.41 -24.67
C VAL A 2 -51.05 -42.21 -25.34
N PRO A 3 -51.44 -42.85 -26.47
CA PRO A 3 -51.34 -44.29 -26.82
C PRO A 3 -50.37 -44.57 -28.00
N GLY A 4 -49.99 -45.80 -28.39
CA GLY A 4 -50.80 -47.03 -28.60
C GLY A 4 -51.12 -47.17 -30.11
N TYR A 5 -51.34 -48.34 -30.74
CA TYR A 5 -51.73 -49.67 -30.30
C TYR A 5 -51.27 -50.73 -31.36
N GLU A 6 -50.90 -51.92 -30.90
CA GLU A 6 -51.26 -53.29 -31.37
C GLU A 6 -51.21 -53.79 -32.85
N GLN A 7 -50.79 -55.06 -32.98
CA GLN A 7 -51.14 -56.03 -34.05
C GLN A 7 -52.59 -56.59 -33.77
N PRO A 8 -53.15 -57.72 -34.29
CA PRO A 8 -52.63 -58.79 -35.18
C PRO A 8 -53.68 -59.48 -36.12
N THR A 9 -53.34 -60.67 -36.65
CA THR A 9 -54.27 -61.79 -37.04
C THR A 9 -55.20 -61.61 -38.28
N LYS A 10 -55.79 -62.63 -38.95
CA LYS A 10 -55.78 -64.13 -38.90
C LYS A 10 -56.32 -64.70 -40.24
N GLN A 11 -56.13 -66.01 -40.48
CA GLN A 11 -57.02 -67.05 -41.12
C GLN A 11 -58.05 -66.62 -42.22
N ALA A 12 -58.33 -67.37 -43.29
CA ALA A 12 -58.50 -68.83 -43.49
C ALA A 12 -58.11 -69.23 -44.95
N ARG A 13 -57.68 -70.44 -45.31
CA ARG A 13 -58.28 -71.80 -45.26
C ARG A 13 -59.44 -72.04 -46.26
N THR A 14 -59.20 -73.03 -47.15
CA THR A 14 -60.12 -74.00 -47.79
C THR A 14 -61.16 -73.46 -48.80
N ASP A 15 -61.60 -74.19 -49.83
CA ASP A 15 -61.65 -75.66 -50.12
C ASP A 15 -60.90 -76.03 -51.45
N TRP A 16 -60.55 -77.28 -51.84
CA TRP A 16 -61.29 -78.57 -51.84
C TRP A 16 -62.54 -78.50 -52.77
N ASP A 17 -62.95 -79.47 -53.57
CA ASP A 17 -62.43 -80.78 -54.02
C ASP A 17 -63.03 -81.11 -55.41
N GLY A 18 -62.52 -82.14 -56.08
CA GLY A 18 -63.31 -82.92 -57.04
C GLY A 18 -62.79 -82.85 -58.48
N SER A 19 -61.93 -83.77 -58.92
CA SER A 19 -62.27 -85.13 -59.39
C SER A 19 -63.08 -85.12 -60.70
N ASN A 20 -62.49 -85.53 -61.83
CA ASN A 20 -62.51 -86.93 -62.31
C ASN A 20 -63.96 -87.34 -62.68
N THR A 21 -64.31 -87.61 -63.94
CA THR A 21 -63.83 -88.75 -64.76
C THR A 21 -64.29 -88.63 -66.22
N ALA A 22 -63.69 -89.42 -67.11
CA ALA A 22 -64.30 -90.11 -68.28
C ALA A 22 -65.12 -89.27 -69.30
N SER A 23 -64.73 -89.23 -70.57
CA SER A 23 -65.23 -90.19 -71.59
C SER A 23 -66.76 -90.26 -71.61
N SER A 24 -67.44 -89.94 -72.72
CA SER A 24 -67.50 -90.86 -73.87
C SER A 24 -68.45 -90.25 -74.92
N TRP A 25 -68.19 -90.49 -76.22
CA TRP A 25 -69.16 -90.71 -77.31
C TRP A 25 -70.60 -90.18 -77.09
N GLY A 26 -71.18 -89.31 -77.91
CA GLY A 26 -70.98 -89.14 -79.34
C GLY A 26 -72.31 -88.76 -79.99
N GLN A 27 -72.22 -88.50 -81.29
CA GLN A 27 -73.27 -88.37 -82.31
C GLN A 27 -74.58 -89.17 -82.01
N SER A 28 -75.76 -88.70 -82.40
CA SER A 28 -76.14 -88.72 -83.82
C SER A 28 -77.30 -87.78 -84.19
N ALA A 29 -77.29 -87.32 -85.45
CA ALA A 29 -78.46 -86.80 -86.17
C ALA A 29 -79.13 -87.99 -86.93
N PRO A 30 -79.65 -87.84 -88.16
CA PRO A 30 -80.81 -87.08 -88.68
C PRO A 30 -81.86 -88.02 -89.37
N SER A 31 -82.95 -87.49 -89.96
CA SER A 31 -83.62 -88.01 -91.20
C SER A 31 -84.84 -87.13 -91.55
N TRP A 32 -85.08 -86.56 -92.74
CA TRP A 32 -85.16 -87.07 -94.14
C TRP A 32 -86.53 -87.63 -94.61
N ASN A 33 -86.80 -87.44 -95.91
CA ASN A 33 -88.04 -87.69 -96.67
C ASN A 33 -87.72 -87.56 -98.19
N PRO A 34 -88.44 -88.11 -99.20
CA PRO A 34 -89.57 -89.05 -99.21
C PRO A 34 -89.40 -90.33 -100.08
N ALA A 35 -90.43 -91.20 -100.03
CA ALA A 35 -91.00 -92.06 -101.10
C ALA A 35 -90.15 -92.99 -102.04
N ARG A 36 -90.30 -94.32 -101.79
CA ARG A 36 -90.69 -95.39 -102.75
C ARG A 36 -89.77 -95.88 -103.91
N ASN A 37 -88.45 -96.02 -103.73
CA ASN A 37 -87.61 -97.02 -104.45
C ASN A 37 -86.28 -97.22 -103.68
N ARG A 38 -85.82 -98.47 -103.39
CA ARG A 38 -84.97 -98.68 -102.19
C ARG A 38 -83.87 -99.76 -102.23
N GLN A 39 -83.14 -99.99 -103.34
CA GLN A 39 -82.10 -101.05 -103.34
C GLN A 39 -80.71 -100.70 -103.93
N GLU A 40 -80.58 -99.77 -104.89
CA GLU A 40 -79.27 -99.46 -105.50
C GLU A 40 -78.49 -98.31 -104.81
N GLU A 41 -79.12 -97.52 -103.94
CA GLU A 41 -78.53 -96.28 -103.39
C GLU A 41 -77.66 -96.50 -102.13
N LEU A 42 -77.81 -97.64 -101.44
CA LEU A 42 -77.20 -97.88 -100.12
C LEU A 42 -75.71 -98.22 -100.18
N GLU A 43 -75.23 -98.89 -101.24
CA GLU A 43 -73.83 -99.29 -101.35
C GLU A 43 -72.90 -98.10 -101.59
N LYS A 44 -73.35 -97.11 -102.39
CA LYS A 44 -72.59 -95.90 -102.68
C LYS A 44 -72.42 -95.01 -101.44
N LYS A 45 -73.48 -94.87 -100.62
CA LYS A 45 -73.47 -94.11 -99.36
C LYS A 45 -72.53 -94.70 -98.30
N ARG A 46 -72.34 -96.02 -98.25
CA ARG A 46 -71.41 -96.68 -97.30
C ARG A 46 -69.94 -96.31 -97.56
N PHE A 47 -69.55 -96.17 -98.82
CA PHE A 47 -68.17 -95.83 -99.21
C PHE A 47 -67.83 -94.36 -98.89
N GLU A 48 -68.74 -93.43 -99.15
CA GLU A 48 -68.54 -92.00 -98.85
C GLU A 48 -68.48 -91.72 -97.34
N ALA A 49 -69.30 -92.40 -96.52
CA ALA A 49 -69.25 -92.26 -95.06
C ALA A 49 -67.89 -92.67 -94.46
N GLN A 50 -67.25 -93.72 -95.00
CA GLN A 50 -65.96 -94.20 -94.53
C GLN A 50 -64.79 -93.25 -94.92
N GLN A 51 -64.90 -92.58 -96.08
CA GLN A 51 -64.00 -91.47 -96.47
C GLN A 51 -64.16 -90.25 -95.54
N GLN A 52 -65.39 -89.90 -95.14
CA GLN A 52 -65.62 -88.76 -94.26
C GLN A 52 -65.07 -88.97 -92.84
N GLN A 53 -65.24 -90.15 -92.24
CA GLN A 53 -64.72 -90.40 -90.88
C GLN A 53 -63.19 -90.24 -90.78
N LYS A 54 -62.42 -90.75 -91.74
CA LYS A 54 -60.95 -90.58 -91.76
C LYS A 54 -60.52 -89.11 -91.79
N ARG A 55 -61.20 -88.27 -92.57
CA ARG A 55 -60.90 -86.82 -92.63
C ARG A 55 -61.21 -86.10 -91.30
N VAL A 56 -62.25 -86.52 -90.58
CA VAL A 56 -62.62 -85.92 -89.28
C VAL A 56 -61.63 -86.31 -88.18
N GLU A 57 -61.16 -87.55 -88.14
CA GLU A 57 -60.13 -87.98 -87.17
C GLU A 57 -58.78 -87.30 -87.43
N GLU A 58 -58.34 -87.23 -88.69
CA GLU A 58 -57.07 -86.58 -89.04
C GLU A 58 -57.09 -85.08 -88.73
N MET A 59 -58.22 -84.41 -88.92
CA MET A 59 -58.41 -83.01 -88.53
C MET A 59 -58.36 -82.83 -87.01
N LYS A 60 -59.05 -83.68 -86.22
CA LYS A 60 -58.99 -83.66 -84.74
C LYS A 60 -57.58 -83.91 -84.21
N LYS A 61 -56.82 -84.81 -84.85
CA LYS A 61 -55.44 -85.11 -84.45
C LYS A 61 -54.50 -83.93 -84.69
N LYS A 62 -54.60 -83.25 -85.84
CA LYS A 62 -53.89 -81.98 -86.10
C LYS A 62 -54.27 -80.89 -85.10
N GLN A 63 -55.56 -80.74 -84.79
CA GLN A 63 -56.05 -79.70 -83.90
C GLN A 63 -55.55 -79.86 -82.45
N MET A 64 -55.42 -81.10 -81.94
CA MET A 64 -54.80 -81.34 -80.62
C MET A 64 -53.29 -81.10 -80.63
N GLU A 65 -52.57 -81.46 -81.70
CA GLU A 65 -51.12 -81.25 -81.78
C GLU A 65 -50.77 -79.76 -81.89
N GLU A 66 -51.54 -79.00 -82.67
CA GLU A 66 -51.40 -77.55 -82.81
C GLU A 66 -51.68 -76.81 -81.49
N ASN A 67 -52.72 -77.22 -80.76
CA ASN A 67 -53.04 -76.63 -79.46
C ASN A 67 -51.95 -76.93 -78.40
N LYS A 68 -51.31 -78.11 -78.47
CA LYS A 68 -50.17 -78.45 -77.61
C LYS A 68 -48.94 -77.57 -77.91
N ARG A 69 -48.59 -77.39 -79.19
CA ARG A 69 -47.47 -76.52 -79.61
C ARG A 69 -47.67 -75.06 -79.14
N ARG A 70 -48.90 -74.53 -79.21
CA ARG A 70 -49.23 -73.18 -78.70
C ARG A 70 -48.96 -73.02 -77.20
N ILE A 71 -49.23 -74.04 -76.38
CA ILE A 71 -49.02 -73.98 -74.93
C ILE A 71 -47.52 -74.01 -74.60
N ASP A 72 -46.75 -74.87 -75.26
CA ASP A 72 -45.31 -74.99 -75.04
C ASP A 72 -44.56 -73.71 -75.51
N GLU A 73 -44.96 -73.11 -76.63
CA GLU A 73 -44.38 -71.85 -77.11
C GLU A 73 -44.70 -70.66 -76.18
N ALA A 74 -45.92 -70.58 -75.65
CA ALA A 74 -46.33 -69.54 -74.71
C ALA A 74 -45.57 -69.64 -73.37
N ASN A 75 -45.30 -70.86 -72.88
CA ASN A 75 -44.50 -71.08 -71.69
C ASN A 75 -43.02 -70.72 -71.91
N ARG A 76 -42.47 -71.01 -73.10
CA ARG A 76 -41.08 -70.67 -73.45
C ARG A 76 -40.84 -69.14 -73.47
N LYS A 77 -41.73 -68.37 -74.11
CA LYS A 77 -41.65 -66.90 -74.12
C LYS A 77 -41.71 -66.27 -72.73
N ARG A 78 -42.58 -66.78 -71.84
CA ARG A 78 -42.68 -66.29 -70.45
C ARG A 78 -41.39 -66.52 -69.64
N ALA A 79 -40.65 -67.60 -69.92
CA ALA A 79 -39.39 -67.89 -69.26
C ALA A 79 -38.25 -66.97 -69.73
N GLU A 80 -38.18 -66.64 -71.02
CA GLU A 80 -37.19 -65.69 -71.56
C GLU A 80 -37.43 -64.26 -71.06
N ASP A 81 -38.67 -63.76 -71.09
CA ASP A 81 -39.03 -62.43 -70.56
C ASP A 81 -38.64 -62.25 -69.08
N GLN A 82 -38.75 -63.31 -68.26
CA GLN A 82 -38.32 -63.27 -66.86
C GLN A 82 -36.80 -63.28 -66.69
N ARG A 83 -36.03 -63.84 -67.62
CA ARG A 83 -34.56 -63.79 -67.58
C ARG A 83 -34.05 -62.41 -67.99
N VAL A 84 -34.54 -61.87 -69.11
CA VAL A 84 -34.14 -60.54 -69.60
C VAL A 84 -34.43 -59.46 -68.55
N LYS A 85 -35.62 -59.47 -67.93
CA LYS A 85 -35.96 -58.50 -66.87
C LYS A 85 -35.06 -58.60 -65.63
N LYS A 86 -34.64 -59.81 -65.22
CA LYS A 86 -33.72 -59.99 -64.09
C LYS A 86 -32.30 -59.50 -64.40
N GLU A 87 -31.87 -59.64 -65.66
CA GLU A 87 -30.55 -59.21 -66.13
C GLU A 87 -30.48 -57.68 -66.28
N GLU A 88 -31.52 -57.06 -66.85
CA GLU A 88 -31.66 -55.60 -66.93
C GLU A 88 -31.73 -54.95 -65.52
N GLN A 89 -32.42 -55.60 -64.58
CA GLN A 89 -32.51 -55.13 -63.19
C GLN A 89 -31.16 -55.26 -62.46
N ARG A 90 -30.36 -56.29 -62.75
CA ARG A 90 -28.97 -56.40 -62.26
C ARG A 90 -28.10 -55.27 -62.79
N LEU A 91 -28.13 -55.01 -64.10
CA LEU A 91 -27.31 -53.96 -64.72
C LEU A 91 -27.61 -52.57 -64.14
N ARG A 92 -28.89 -52.27 -63.87
CA ARG A 92 -29.30 -51.00 -63.21
C ARG A 92 -28.78 -50.90 -61.77
N ILE A 93 -28.79 -51.99 -61.00
CA ILE A 93 -28.25 -52.01 -59.63
C ILE A 93 -26.73 -51.81 -59.65
N GLU A 94 -26.04 -52.38 -60.63
CA GLU A 94 -24.58 -52.26 -60.79
C GLU A 94 -24.16 -50.84 -61.22
N GLN A 95 -24.89 -50.21 -62.14
CA GLN A 95 -24.70 -48.80 -62.51
C GLN A 95 -25.06 -47.81 -61.39
N MET A 96 -26.03 -48.14 -60.54
CA MET A 96 -26.33 -47.35 -59.34
C MET A 96 -25.17 -47.44 -58.32
N LYS A 97 -24.65 -48.65 -58.08
CA LYS A 97 -23.52 -48.86 -57.15
C LYS A 97 -22.24 -48.15 -57.60
N THR A 98 -21.84 -48.25 -58.87
CA THR A 98 -20.65 -47.55 -59.36
C THR A 98 -20.79 -46.04 -59.25
N ARG A 99 -21.98 -45.49 -59.55
CA ARG A 99 -22.26 -44.05 -59.30
C ARG A 99 -22.22 -43.68 -57.82
N GLU A 100 -22.75 -44.49 -56.92
CA GLU A 100 -22.65 -44.25 -55.48
C GLU A 100 -21.21 -44.31 -54.96
N GLU A 101 -20.41 -45.26 -55.44
CA GLU A 101 -18.99 -45.39 -55.07
C GLU A 101 -18.15 -44.21 -55.58
N GLU A 102 -18.37 -43.75 -56.81
CA GLU A 102 -17.74 -42.52 -57.33
C GLU A 102 -18.15 -41.28 -56.52
N LEU A 103 -19.44 -41.14 -56.20
CA LEU A 103 -19.93 -39.99 -55.41
C LEU A 103 -19.39 -40.02 -53.97
N LYS A 104 -19.26 -41.21 -53.39
CA LYS A 104 -18.71 -41.43 -52.04
C LYS A 104 -17.20 -41.14 -52.02
N LYS A 105 -16.45 -41.61 -53.02
CA LYS A 105 -15.02 -41.33 -53.19
C LYS A 105 -14.74 -39.84 -53.40
N LYS A 106 -15.57 -39.16 -54.19
CA LYS A 106 -15.50 -37.70 -54.38
C LYS A 106 -15.79 -36.93 -53.07
N ARG A 107 -16.81 -37.36 -52.31
CA ARG A 107 -17.09 -36.80 -50.97
C ARG A 107 -15.95 -37.04 -49.97
N GLU A 108 -15.30 -38.20 -50.00
CA GLU A 108 -14.13 -38.48 -49.15
C GLU A 108 -12.91 -37.63 -49.54
N GLU A 109 -12.68 -37.38 -50.83
CA GLU A 109 -11.64 -36.45 -51.27
C GLU A 109 -11.94 -35.00 -50.87
N ASP A 110 -13.17 -34.52 -51.08
CA ASP A 110 -13.56 -33.16 -50.67
C ASP A 110 -13.50 -32.99 -49.14
N LEU A 111 -13.89 -34.01 -48.36
CA LEU A 111 -13.70 -34.03 -46.90
C LEU A 111 -12.23 -34.05 -46.50
N LYS A 112 -11.35 -34.79 -47.20
CA LYS A 112 -9.91 -34.77 -46.96
C LYS A 112 -9.30 -33.39 -47.26
N ARG A 113 -9.62 -32.80 -48.42
CA ARG A 113 -9.13 -31.46 -48.79
C ARG A 113 -9.60 -30.40 -47.80
N ALA A 114 -10.88 -30.43 -47.41
CA ALA A 114 -11.43 -29.53 -46.39
C ALA A 114 -10.78 -29.73 -45.01
N ALA A 115 -10.49 -30.98 -44.61
CA ALA A 115 -9.80 -31.28 -43.36
C ALA A 115 -8.34 -30.83 -43.37
N GLU A 116 -7.63 -31.00 -44.49
CA GLU A 116 -6.23 -30.59 -44.67
C GLU A 116 -6.09 -29.06 -44.76
N GLU A 117 -7.00 -28.38 -45.47
CA GLU A 117 -7.08 -26.92 -45.51
C GLU A 117 -7.43 -26.35 -44.12
N LEU A 118 -8.40 -26.94 -43.40
CA LEU A 118 -8.74 -26.54 -42.03
C LEU A 118 -7.56 -26.77 -41.07
N LYS A 119 -6.80 -27.86 -41.24
CA LYS A 119 -5.60 -28.14 -40.44
C LYS A 119 -4.50 -27.12 -40.70
N ARG A 120 -4.18 -26.84 -41.97
CA ARG A 120 -3.22 -25.82 -42.37
C ARG A 120 -3.60 -24.43 -41.86
N LYS A 121 -4.89 -24.06 -41.93
CA LYS A 121 -5.40 -22.78 -41.41
C LYS A 121 -5.29 -22.68 -39.89
N ARG A 122 -5.50 -23.78 -39.16
CA ARG A 122 -5.25 -23.87 -37.71
C ARG A 122 -3.77 -23.74 -37.35
N GLU A 123 -2.87 -24.36 -38.13
CA GLU A 123 -1.42 -24.26 -37.91
C GLU A 123 -0.89 -22.85 -38.22
N GLU A 124 -1.38 -22.18 -39.26
CA GLU A 124 -1.06 -20.77 -39.55
C GLU A 124 -1.59 -19.82 -38.44
N ASP A 125 -2.81 -20.02 -37.95
CA ASP A 125 -3.38 -19.23 -36.84
C ASP A 125 -2.68 -19.52 -35.50
N GLN A 126 -2.22 -20.75 -35.25
CA GLN A 126 -1.42 -21.08 -34.06
C GLN A 126 -0.06 -20.38 -34.12
N LYS A 127 0.65 -20.44 -35.25
CA LYS A 127 1.95 -19.74 -35.40
C LYS A 127 1.82 -18.23 -35.22
N LYS A 128 0.78 -17.60 -35.80
CA LYS A 128 0.50 -16.17 -35.59
C LYS A 128 0.23 -15.83 -34.13
N LYS A 129 -0.55 -16.66 -33.42
CA LYS A 129 -0.83 -16.49 -31.98
C LYS A 129 0.42 -16.69 -31.13
N GLU A 130 1.26 -17.67 -31.45
CA GLU A 130 2.53 -17.90 -30.74
C GLU A 130 3.50 -16.73 -30.92
N GLU A 131 3.62 -16.18 -32.14
CA GLU A 131 4.45 -15.01 -32.41
C GLU A 131 3.89 -13.75 -31.73
N GLU A 132 2.57 -13.52 -31.77
CA GLU A 132 1.93 -12.41 -31.05
C GLU A 132 2.12 -12.53 -29.53
N ILE A 133 1.93 -13.72 -28.96
CA ILE A 133 2.17 -13.99 -27.53
C ILE A 133 3.64 -13.80 -27.17
N ARG A 134 4.59 -14.22 -28.03
CA ARG A 134 6.03 -14.01 -27.80
C ARG A 134 6.37 -12.53 -27.81
N ARG A 135 5.92 -11.78 -28.83
CA ARG A 135 6.12 -10.33 -28.95
C ARG A 135 5.47 -9.56 -27.79
N LYS A 136 4.30 -10.00 -27.31
CA LYS A 136 3.62 -9.43 -26.14
C LYS A 136 4.38 -9.71 -24.84
N LYS A 137 4.93 -10.92 -24.66
CA LYS A 137 5.79 -11.26 -23.52
C LYS A 137 7.08 -10.44 -23.52
N GLU A 138 7.79 -10.38 -24.65
CA GLU A 138 9.01 -9.57 -24.80
C GLU A 138 8.77 -8.09 -24.47
N LEU A 139 7.62 -7.53 -24.90
CA LEU A 139 7.26 -6.14 -24.62
C LEU A 139 6.80 -5.91 -23.17
N GLU A 140 6.12 -6.87 -22.55
CA GLU A 140 5.76 -6.80 -21.13
C GLU A 140 7.00 -6.95 -20.23
N GLU A 141 7.94 -7.83 -20.58
CA GLU A 141 9.20 -8.02 -19.88
C GLU A 141 10.07 -6.76 -19.93
N LYS A 142 10.21 -6.13 -21.12
CA LYS A 142 10.84 -4.81 -21.25
C LYS A 142 10.16 -3.75 -20.38
N ARG A 143 8.82 -3.71 -20.36
CA ARG A 143 8.09 -2.77 -19.50
C ARG A 143 8.32 -3.04 -18.00
N ARG A 144 8.49 -4.31 -17.60
CA ARG A 144 8.81 -4.70 -16.23
C ARG A 144 10.25 -4.34 -15.85
N SER A 145 11.23 -4.50 -16.75
CA SER A 145 12.62 -4.07 -16.50
C SER A 145 12.72 -2.55 -16.40
N GLU A 146 12.08 -1.81 -17.32
CA GLU A 146 11.98 -0.34 -17.28
C GLU A 146 11.38 0.14 -15.94
N GLN A 147 10.25 -0.43 -15.53
CA GLN A 147 9.60 -0.07 -14.26
C GLN A 147 10.48 -0.39 -13.04
N LYS A 148 11.19 -1.52 -13.05
CA LYS A 148 12.11 -1.90 -11.96
C LYS A 148 13.29 -0.94 -11.86
N ALA A 149 13.92 -0.60 -12.99
CA ALA A 149 15.04 0.34 -13.08
C ALA A 149 14.66 1.74 -12.59
N THR A 150 13.55 2.30 -13.09
CA THR A 150 12.99 3.58 -12.66
C THR A 150 12.73 3.61 -11.15
N LEU A 151 12.15 2.54 -10.58
CA LEU A 151 11.89 2.46 -9.14
C LEU A 151 13.18 2.32 -8.30
N SER A 152 14.22 1.66 -8.83
CA SER A 152 15.53 1.55 -8.18
C SER A 152 16.18 2.93 -8.05
N ILE A 153 16.32 3.64 -9.17
CA ILE A 153 16.87 5.01 -9.23
C ILE A 153 16.09 5.95 -8.29
N ARG A 154 14.75 5.96 -8.40
CA ARG A 154 13.92 6.88 -7.59
C ARG A 154 14.02 6.64 -6.08
N ARG A 155 14.26 5.41 -5.62
CA ARG A 155 14.50 5.12 -4.19
C ARG A 155 15.76 5.81 -3.67
N VAL A 156 16.83 5.81 -4.45
CA VAL A 156 18.11 6.42 -4.03
C VAL A 156 18.07 7.94 -4.17
N ILE A 157 17.40 8.48 -5.18
CA ILE A 157 17.06 9.92 -5.24
C ILE A 157 16.30 10.35 -3.97
N GLN A 158 15.35 9.54 -3.48
CA GLN A 158 14.63 9.82 -2.24
C GLN A 158 15.54 9.78 -1.00
N LYS A 159 16.50 8.85 -0.91
CA LYS A 159 17.53 8.85 0.15
C LYS A 159 18.37 10.13 0.11
N VAL A 160 18.92 10.48 -1.05
CA VAL A 160 19.78 11.66 -1.26
C VAL A 160 19.08 12.95 -0.80
N ARG A 161 17.81 13.14 -1.15
CA ARG A 161 17.01 14.33 -0.74
C ARG A 161 16.84 14.50 0.78
N VAL A 162 17.09 13.45 1.56
CA VAL A 162 17.02 13.49 3.03
C VAL A 162 18.36 13.24 3.73
N ALA A 163 19.47 13.23 2.97
CA ALA A 163 20.81 13.04 3.50
C ALA A 163 21.17 14.08 4.58
N THR A 164 21.91 13.63 5.59
CA THR A 164 22.66 14.51 6.49
C THR A 164 24.00 14.88 5.84
N PRO A 165 24.69 15.94 6.30
CA PRO A 165 26.00 16.32 5.75
C PRO A 165 27.00 15.15 5.74
N ASP A 166 26.98 14.34 6.80
CA ASP A 166 27.91 13.23 7.03
C ASP A 166 27.66 11.99 6.15
N LEU A 167 26.50 11.91 5.48
CA LEU A 167 26.05 10.79 4.65
C LEU A 167 25.83 11.18 3.18
N PHE A 168 26.07 12.45 2.83
CA PHE A 168 25.76 12.96 1.50
C PHE A 168 26.66 12.38 0.42
N ASP A 169 27.97 12.30 0.65
CA ASP A 169 28.95 11.84 -0.34
C ASP A 169 28.78 10.35 -0.66
N ASP A 170 28.47 9.52 0.35
CA ASP A 170 28.14 8.10 0.18
C ASP A 170 26.85 7.93 -0.66
N LEU A 171 25.81 8.71 -0.37
CA LEU A 171 24.52 8.63 -1.08
C LEU A 171 24.59 9.24 -2.50
N GLN A 172 25.43 10.25 -2.73
CA GLN A 172 25.74 10.74 -4.07
C GLN A 172 26.45 9.64 -4.87
N SER A 173 27.41 8.94 -4.27
CA SER A 173 28.12 7.82 -4.90
C SER A 173 27.18 6.65 -5.23
N GLU A 174 26.29 6.27 -4.30
CA GLU A 174 25.24 5.25 -4.52
C GLU A 174 24.32 5.63 -5.70
N LEU A 175 23.95 6.92 -5.79
CA LEU A 175 23.12 7.43 -6.89
C LEU A 175 23.85 7.40 -8.23
N GLU A 176 25.13 7.80 -8.28
CA GLU A 176 25.95 7.77 -9.49
C GLU A 176 26.17 6.33 -9.99
N GLU A 177 26.40 5.36 -9.10
CA GLU A 177 26.53 3.94 -9.45
C GLU A 177 25.22 3.36 -10.00
N ILE A 178 24.08 3.64 -9.36
CA ILE A 178 22.77 3.15 -9.81
C ILE A 178 22.33 3.83 -11.11
N LEU A 179 22.65 5.11 -11.31
CA LEU A 179 22.49 5.76 -12.61
C LEU A 179 23.41 5.15 -13.67
N LYS A 180 24.63 4.72 -13.33
CA LYS A 180 25.50 4.04 -14.31
C LYS A 180 24.98 2.66 -14.71
N THR A 181 24.33 1.93 -13.80
CA THR A 181 23.89 0.54 -14.03
C THR A 181 22.46 0.39 -14.55
N GLU A 182 21.52 1.20 -14.08
CA GLU A 182 20.08 1.02 -14.37
C GLU A 182 19.52 2.03 -15.38
N LEU A 183 20.23 3.13 -15.68
CA LEU A 183 19.68 4.22 -16.49
C LEU A 183 19.41 3.81 -17.95
N GLU A 184 20.23 2.95 -18.54
CA GLU A 184 19.98 2.39 -19.89
C GLU A 184 18.73 1.49 -19.91
N ASN A 185 18.44 0.79 -18.80
CA ASN A 185 17.25 -0.07 -18.66
C ASN A 185 15.93 0.73 -18.58
N THR A 186 15.97 2.06 -18.37
CA THR A 186 14.75 2.90 -18.22
C THR A 186 14.10 3.34 -19.54
N GLY A 187 14.73 3.04 -20.68
CA GLY A 187 14.18 3.31 -22.02
C GLY A 187 13.74 4.77 -22.20
N ALA A 188 12.47 4.99 -22.53
CA ALA A 188 11.93 6.33 -22.78
C ALA A 188 11.94 7.28 -21.55
N GLN A 189 12.19 6.77 -20.33
CA GLN A 189 12.21 7.57 -19.11
C GLN A 189 13.60 8.12 -18.76
N GLN A 190 14.64 7.76 -19.52
CA GLN A 190 16.05 8.05 -19.21
C GLN A 190 16.33 9.54 -18.93
N ALA A 191 15.84 10.45 -19.79
CA ALA A 191 16.05 11.88 -19.61
C ALA A 191 15.40 12.41 -18.32
N ARG A 192 14.20 11.91 -17.98
CA ARG A 192 13.48 12.26 -16.75
C ARG A 192 14.18 11.75 -15.50
N MET A 193 14.82 10.59 -15.55
CA MET A 193 15.56 10.04 -14.42
C MET A 193 16.85 10.80 -14.12
N ARG A 194 17.54 11.32 -15.15
CA ARG A 194 18.66 12.27 -14.96
C ARG A 194 18.16 13.56 -14.29
N GLU A 195 17.11 14.16 -14.83
CA GLU A 195 16.54 15.41 -14.29
C GLU A 195 16.01 15.27 -12.84
N GLU A 196 15.36 14.14 -12.51
CA GLU A 196 14.94 13.83 -11.12
C GLU A 196 16.15 13.66 -10.19
N ALA A 197 17.27 13.10 -10.67
CA ALA A 197 18.50 12.91 -9.90
C ALA A 197 19.23 14.23 -9.64
N ASP A 198 19.43 15.05 -10.68
CA ASP A 198 20.08 16.37 -10.57
C ASP A 198 19.31 17.27 -9.59
N LYS A 199 17.97 17.32 -9.71
CA LYS A 199 17.10 18.03 -8.75
C LYS A 199 17.15 17.44 -7.35
N GLY A 200 17.35 16.12 -7.22
CA GLY A 200 17.55 15.46 -5.94
C GLY A 200 18.82 15.92 -5.23
N LEU A 201 19.94 15.95 -5.96
CA LEU A 201 21.23 16.44 -5.49
C LEU A 201 21.21 17.94 -5.15
N GLU A 202 20.59 18.78 -5.99
CA GLU A 202 20.45 20.21 -5.72
C GLU A 202 19.64 20.49 -4.43
N GLN A 203 18.53 19.76 -4.22
CA GLN A 203 17.73 19.88 -2.99
C GLN A 203 18.49 19.40 -1.75
N ALA A 204 19.25 18.32 -1.85
CA ALA A 204 20.09 17.82 -0.78
C ALA A 204 21.19 18.83 -0.40
N ARG A 205 21.89 19.40 -1.39
CA ARG A 205 22.91 20.43 -1.17
C ARG A 205 22.35 21.68 -0.48
N LYS A 206 21.20 22.20 -0.93
CA LYS A 206 20.52 23.33 -0.28
C LYS A 206 20.12 23.04 1.16
N ARG A 207 19.67 21.81 1.45
CA ARG A 207 19.34 21.39 2.82
C ARG A 207 20.59 21.30 3.71
N ILE A 208 21.71 20.79 3.17
CA ILE A 208 22.99 20.70 3.89
C ILE A 208 23.53 22.10 4.20
N GLU A 209 23.45 23.03 3.25
CA GLU A 209 23.81 24.44 3.44
C GLU A 209 22.97 25.09 4.57
N GLN A 210 21.65 24.90 4.56
CA GLN A 210 20.76 25.38 5.63
C GLN A 210 21.09 24.77 7.00
N ILE A 211 21.42 23.47 7.07
CA ILE A 211 21.83 22.80 8.31
C ILE A 211 23.17 23.36 8.82
N ALA A 212 24.13 23.61 7.93
CA ALA A 212 25.42 24.19 8.28
C ALA A 212 25.29 25.64 8.77
N GLU A 213 24.47 26.45 8.10
CA GLU A 213 24.16 27.83 8.53
C GLU A 213 23.46 27.85 9.90
N HIS A 214 22.52 26.93 10.15
CA HIS A 214 21.83 26.81 11.43
C HIS A 214 22.79 26.43 12.56
N ARG A 215 23.60 25.38 12.37
CA ARG A 215 24.62 24.95 13.35
C ARG A 215 25.58 26.08 13.69
N ARG A 216 26.06 26.81 12.68
CA ARG A 216 26.93 27.97 12.87
C ARG A 216 26.25 29.07 13.69
N LYS A 217 24.97 29.38 13.42
CA LYS A 217 24.20 30.36 14.20
C LYS A 217 23.96 29.92 15.64
N GLU A 218 23.70 28.64 15.89
CA GLU A 218 23.57 28.08 17.24
C GLU A 218 24.90 28.13 18.01
N GLU A 219 26.03 27.84 17.35
CA GLU A 219 27.37 27.94 17.93
C GLU A 219 27.75 29.40 18.25
N GLU A 220 27.49 30.34 17.33
CA GLU A 220 27.70 31.78 17.54
C GLU A 220 26.82 32.32 18.69
N GLN A 221 25.53 31.95 18.74
CA GLN A 221 24.63 32.31 19.84
C GLN A 221 25.08 31.73 21.18
N LYS A 222 25.45 30.45 21.21
CA LYS A 222 25.94 29.79 22.44
C LYS A 222 27.23 30.43 22.94
N ALA A 223 28.15 30.80 22.06
CA ALA A 223 29.37 31.51 22.42
C ALA A 223 29.08 32.93 22.94
N GLU A 224 28.11 33.65 22.37
CA GLU A 224 27.69 34.96 22.86
C GLU A 224 26.98 34.88 24.23
N GLU A 225 26.10 33.90 24.43
CA GLU A 225 25.46 33.64 25.73
C GLU A 225 26.49 33.25 26.79
N GLU A 226 27.46 32.39 26.46
CA GLU A 226 28.54 32.01 27.38
C GLU A 226 29.44 33.20 27.73
N ARG A 227 29.74 34.09 26.78
CA ARG A 227 30.51 35.32 27.04
C ARG A 227 29.73 36.27 27.95
N LYS A 228 28.45 36.51 27.66
CA LYS A 228 27.56 37.34 28.51
C LYS A 228 27.43 36.77 29.92
N LEU A 229 27.36 35.44 30.06
CA LEU A 229 27.29 34.78 31.36
C LEU A 229 28.58 35.01 32.18
N LYS A 230 29.75 34.90 31.54
CA LYS A 230 31.07 35.16 32.17
C LYS A 230 31.23 36.62 32.57
N GLU A 231 31.00 37.56 31.65
CA GLU A 231 31.03 39.01 31.91
C GLU A 231 30.13 39.39 33.10
N ALA A 232 28.95 38.77 33.19
CA ALA A 232 28.00 39.03 34.26
C ALA A 232 28.36 38.32 35.59
N GLU A 233 28.97 37.14 35.55
CA GLU A 233 29.51 36.46 36.74
C GLU A 233 30.70 37.22 37.34
N GLU A 234 31.61 37.73 36.51
CA GLU A 234 32.74 38.57 36.93
C GLU A 234 32.24 39.87 37.58
N ARG A 235 31.34 40.60 36.92
CA ARG A 235 30.69 41.80 37.49
C ARG A 235 29.96 41.50 38.81
N SER A 236 29.31 40.35 38.94
CA SER A 236 28.66 39.93 40.19
C SER A 236 29.68 39.73 41.31
N LYS A 237 30.84 39.11 41.02
CA LYS A 237 31.94 38.93 41.99
C LYS A 237 32.56 40.27 42.41
N GLU A 238 32.77 41.19 41.46
CA GLU A 238 33.27 42.54 41.75
C GLU A 238 32.33 43.31 42.68
N LEU A 239 31.03 43.41 42.35
CA LEU A 239 30.04 44.08 43.19
C LEU A 239 29.91 43.46 44.59
N VAL A 240 30.01 42.14 44.70
CA VAL A 240 30.01 41.44 46.00
C VAL A 240 31.28 41.69 46.81
N LYS A 241 32.41 41.94 46.15
CA LYS A 241 33.66 42.38 46.80
C LYS A 241 33.55 43.82 47.28
N GLU A 242 33.11 44.75 46.42
CA GLU A 242 32.87 46.16 46.79
C GLU A 242 31.92 46.28 47.99
N LEU A 243 30.85 45.49 48.02
CA LEU A 243 29.95 45.42 49.18
C LEU A 243 30.65 44.89 50.43
N GLY A 244 31.58 43.93 50.29
CA GLY A 244 32.41 43.46 51.39
C GLY A 244 33.28 44.57 51.98
N ASP A 245 33.99 45.31 51.13
CA ASP A 245 34.86 46.43 51.54
C ASP A 245 34.06 47.55 52.24
N LEU A 246 32.83 47.85 51.77
CA LEU A 246 31.91 48.79 52.43
C LEU A 246 31.44 48.30 53.82
N ILE A 247 31.20 47.00 53.98
CA ILE A 247 30.80 46.40 55.26
C ILE A 247 31.94 46.44 56.26
N ASP A 248 33.16 46.10 55.83
CA ASP A 248 34.35 46.11 56.67
C ASP A 248 34.61 47.54 57.21
N ALA A 249 34.42 48.57 56.38
CA ALA A 249 34.47 49.97 56.81
C ALA A 249 33.35 50.32 57.82
N ALA A 250 32.11 49.87 57.59
CA ALA A 250 30.99 50.11 58.50
C ALA A 250 31.17 49.41 59.86
N GLU A 251 31.75 48.19 59.88
CA GLU A 251 32.06 47.45 61.10
C GLU A 251 33.15 48.14 61.92
N GLU A 252 34.20 48.67 61.30
CA GLU A 252 35.23 49.46 61.99
C GLU A 252 34.66 50.79 62.51
N GLY A 253 33.80 51.48 61.75
CA GLY A 253 33.04 52.65 62.25
C GLY A 253 32.16 52.32 63.46
N CYS A 254 31.49 51.16 63.45
CA CYS A 254 30.73 50.65 64.60
C CYS A 254 31.61 50.35 65.82
N LYS A 255 32.86 49.91 65.61
CA LYS A 255 33.86 49.69 66.65
C LYS A 255 34.40 51.00 67.22
N MET A 256 34.80 51.95 66.38
CA MET A 256 35.24 53.29 66.80
C MET A 256 34.17 54.02 67.62
N LEU A 257 32.89 53.89 67.26
CA LEU A 257 31.78 54.41 68.06
C LEU A 257 31.71 53.81 69.48
N LYS A 258 31.95 52.50 69.64
CA LYS A 258 31.96 51.84 70.96
C LYS A 258 33.17 52.26 71.80
N GLU A 259 34.34 52.42 71.16
CA GLU A 259 35.55 52.93 71.81
C GLU A 259 35.35 54.40 72.26
N ALA A 260 34.79 55.25 71.40
CA ALA A 260 34.43 56.64 71.72
C ALA A 260 33.37 56.75 72.84
N ALA A 261 32.48 55.77 72.97
CA ALA A 261 31.47 55.72 74.04
C ALA A 261 32.03 55.27 75.40
N SER A 262 33.13 54.51 75.42
CA SER A 262 33.69 53.92 76.65
C SER A 262 34.04 54.93 77.76
N PRO A 263 34.57 56.14 77.46
CA PRO A 263 34.78 57.18 78.48
C PRO A 263 33.50 57.62 79.22
N LEU A 264 32.32 57.56 78.59
CA LEU A 264 31.06 57.99 79.22
C LEU A 264 30.58 57.04 80.33
N ASP A 265 31.01 55.78 80.31
CA ASP A 265 30.73 54.79 81.36
C ASP A 265 31.69 54.91 82.56
N SER A 266 32.87 55.52 82.35
CA SER A 266 33.84 55.82 83.39
C SER A 266 33.41 57.02 84.26
N GLU A 267 34.01 57.17 85.44
CA GLU A 267 33.70 58.29 86.32
C GLU A 267 34.32 59.61 85.85
N LEU A 268 33.70 60.27 84.88
CA LEU A 268 34.05 61.65 84.51
C LEU A 268 33.68 62.61 85.67
N PHE A 269 34.52 63.64 85.88
CA PHE A 269 34.48 64.49 87.08
C PHE A 269 33.92 65.90 86.84
N GLY A 270 33.96 66.41 85.60
CA GLY A 270 33.34 67.67 85.19
C GLY A 270 32.13 67.47 84.26
N VAL A 271 31.29 68.50 84.13
CA VAL A 271 30.20 68.54 83.13
C VAL A 271 30.80 68.69 81.72
N ASP A 272 31.75 69.61 81.57
CA ASP A 272 32.46 69.89 80.31
C ASP A 272 33.14 68.64 79.74
N ASP A 273 33.76 67.80 80.59
CA ASP A 273 34.37 66.52 80.18
C ASP A 273 33.33 65.56 79.58
N VAL A 274 32.13 65.50 80.16
CA VAL A 274 31.03 64.65 79.69
C VAL A 274 30.44 65.20 78.39
N GLU A 275 30.39 66.52 78.22
CA GLU A 275 29.93 67.14 76.97
C GLU A 275 30.94 66.92 75.83
N VAL A 276 32.24 67.12 76.08
CA VAL A 276 33.31 66.84 75.09
C VAL A 276 33.36 65.35 74.71
N ALA A 277 33.26 64.44 75.69
CA ALA A 277 33.18 63.00 75.43
C ALA A 277 31.92 62.65 74.61
N SER A 278 30.79 63.26 74.94
CA SER A 278 29.54 63.04 74.20
C SER A 278 29.56 63.58 72.78
N GLN A 279 30.22 64.71 72.51
CA GLN A 279 30.29 65.24 71.15
C GLN A 279 31.06 64.27 70.25
N LYS A 280 32.20 63.74 70.72
CA LYS A 280 32.98 62.71 70.00
C LYS A 280 32.16 61.46 69.68
N VAL A 281 31.28 61.04 70.61
CA VAL A 281 30.33 59.94 70.37
C VAL A 281 29.29 60.30 69.32
N GLU A 282 28.75 61.52 69.36
CA GLU A 282 27.74 61.97 68.40
C GLU A 282 28.31 62.10 66.98
N ASP A 283 29.55 62.57 66.85
CA ASP A 283 30.27 62.63 65.58
C ASP A 283 30.52 61.21 65.02
N ALA A 284 31.09 60.31 65.82
CA ALA A 284 31.29 58.90 65.44
C ALA A 284 29.96 58.17 65.14
N ALA A 285 28.87 58.55 65.80
CA ALA A 285 27.53 57.99 65.55
C ALA A 285 26.93 58.44 64.21
N VAL A 286 27.24 59.65 63.75
CA VAL A 286 26.86 60.13 62.41
C VAL A 286 27.65 59.40 61.34
N GLU A 287 28.96 59.24 61.52
CA GLU A 287 29.84 58.52 60.59
C GLU A 287 29.45 57.05 60.46
N ALA A 288 29.32 56.32 61.58
CA ALA A 288 28.91 54.91 61.57
C ALA A 288 27.53 54.70 60.90
N LYS A 289 26.60 55.64 61.07
CA LYS A 289 25.29 55.62 60.38
C LYS A 289 25.39 55.90 58.89
N ALA A 290 26.29 56.79 58.47
CA ALA A 290 26.53 57.06 57.06
C ALA A 290 27.11 55.81 56.36
N MET A 291 28.04 55.11 57.01
CA MET A 291 28.63 53.87 56.48
C MET A 291 27.61 52.72 56.39
N THR A 292 26.80 52.48 57.43
CA THR A 292 25.74 51.44 57.35
C THR A 292 24.69 51.79 56.30
N LYS A 293 24.36 53.08 56.11
CA LYS A 293 23.45 53.53 55.05
C LYS A 293 24.06 53.33 53.65
N ALA A 294 25.35 53.61 53.46
CA ALA A 294 26.04 53.36 52.20
C ALA A 294 25.94 51.89 51.78
N CYS A 295 26.09 50.95 52.73
CA CYS A 295 25.87 49.53 52.49
C CYS A 295 24.44 49.21 52.00
N THR A 296 23.41 49.80 52.63
CA THR A 296 22.01 49.58 52.20
C THR A 296 21.70 50.20 50.84
N ASP A 297 22.21 51.41 50.57
CA ASP A 297 21.99 52.12 49.30
C ASP A 297 22.72 51.41 48.14
N PHE A 298 23.88 50.81 48.39
CA PHE A 298 24.58 49.94 47.43
C PHE A 298 23.74 48.69 47.10
N ILE A 299 23.15 48.03 48.09
CA ILE A 299 22.26 46.87 47.84
C ILE A 299 20.99 47.28 47.08
N LEU A 300 20.41 48.44 47.37
CA LEU A 300 19.22 48.91 46.65
C LEU A 300 19.53 49.23 45.17
N SER A 301 20.71 49.76 44.88
CA SER A 301 21.13 50.13 43.52
C SER A 301 21.74 49.00 42.70
N LYS A 302 22.47 48.06 43.34
CA LYS A 302 23.22 46.97 42.69
C LYS A 302 22.72 45.55 43.03
N GLY A 303 21.69 45.44 43.86
CA GLY A 303 21.19 44.15 44.36
C GLY A 303 20.55 43.21 43.35
N SER A 304 20.15 43.69 42.16
CA SER A 304 19.74 42.85 41.03
C SER A 304 20.96 42.24 40.32
N GLU A 305 21.91 43.07 39.91
CA GLU A 305 23.19 42.67 39.28
C GLU A 305 23.96 41.65 40.15
N MET A 306 23.93 41.79 41.48
CA MET A 306 24.54 40.82 42.41
C MET A 306 23.80 39.47 42.52
N LYS A 307 22.56 39.34 42.04
CA LYS A 307 21.71 38.14 42.22
C LYS A 307 21.42 37.38 40.92
N GLU A 308 21.42 38.05 39.78
CA GLU A 308 20.67 37.60 38.59
C GLU A 308 21.41 36.60 37.68
N HIS A 309 22.73 36.48 37.82
CA HIS A 309 23.56 35.89 36.77
C HIS A 309 23.80 34.38 36.84
N VAL A 310 23.28 33.68 37.86
CA VAL A 310 23.38 32.21 37.90
C VAL A 310 22.03 31.58 37.54
N ARG A 311 21.89 31.12 36.29
CA ARG A 311 20.88 30.13 35.89
C ARG A 311 21.17 28.82 36.63
N GLN A 312 20.78 28.75 37.90
CA GLN A 312 20.85 27.53 38.70
C GLN A 312 19.86 26.53 38.11
N ALA A 313 20.35 25.36 37.67
CA ALA A 313 19.48 24.25 37.32
C ALA A 313 18.59 23.90 38.53
N PRO A 314 17.32 23.52 38.35
CA PRO A 314 16.45 23.15 39.45
C PRO A 314 17.09 22.06 40.34
N GLY A 315 17.28 22.36 41.62
CA GLY A 315 17.94 21.45 42.58
C GLY A 315 19.46 21.57 42.70
N ALA A 316 20.12 22.42 41.90
CA ALA A 316 21.54 22.73 42.10
C ALA A 316 21.76 23.50 43.44
N PRO A 317 22.89 23.27 44.15
CA PRO A 317 23.20 24.03 45.35
C PRO A 317 23.38 25.52 45.03
N PRO A 318 23.08 26.43 45.98
CA PRO A 318 23.25 27.86 45.76
C PRO A 318 24.73 28.18 45.49
N SER A 319 24.99 28.91 44.40
CA SER A 319 26.33 29.37 44.00
C SER A 319 27.06 30.11 45.11
N GLU A 320 28.39 30.03 45.09
CA GLU A 320 29.28 30.63 46.09
C GLU A 320 29.00 32.13 46.27
N THR A 321 28.84 32.89 45.17
CA THR A 321 28.46 34.31 45.18
C THR A 321 27.16 34.58 45.94
N LYS A 322 26.15 33.72 45.78
CA LYS A 322 24.85 33.83 46.47
C LYS A 322 24.97 33.51 47.96
N GLN A 323 25.79 32.52 48.32
CA GLN A 323 26.09 32.21 49.72
C GLN A 323 26.89 33.34 50.38
N HIS A 324 27.85 33.93 49.67
CA HIS A 324 28.65 35.05 50.16
C HIS A 324 27.78 36.30 50.37
N LEU A 325 26.96 36.67 49.38
CA LEU A 325 26.00 37.77 49.50
C LEU A 325 25.05 37.58 50.69
N ALA A 326 24.57 36.36 50.96
CA ALA A 326 23.73 36.08 52.12
C ALA A 326 24.46 36.35 53.46
N LYS A 327 25.75 35.99 53.57
CA LYS A 327 26.58 36.30 54.74
C LYS A 327 26.82 37.81 54.89
N LEU A 328 27.09 38.52 53.78
CA LEU A 328 27.25 39.98 53.79
C LEU A 328 25.96 40.70 54.22
N LEU A 329 24.78 40.25 53.76
CA LEU A 329 23.50 40.77 54.20
C LEU A 329 23.27 40.56 55.70
N GLN A 330 23.71 39.43 56.27
CA GLN A 330 23.66 39.20 57.71
C GLN A 330 24.57 40.18 58.46
N ARG A 331 25.83 40.36 58.02
CA ARG A 331 26.78 41.32 58.60
C ARG A 331 26.23 42.75 58.62
N ILE A 332 25.58 43.21 57.55
CA ILE A 332 24.94 44.54 57.51
C ILE A 332 23.85 44.69 58.57
N ASN A 333 23.00 43.68 58.73
CA ASN A 333 21.94 43.69 59.75
C ASN A 333 22.52 43.65 61.17
N ASP A 334 23.63 42.96 61.38
CA ASP A 334 24.32 42.88 62.67
C ASP A 334 25.05 44.21 62.99
N CYS A 335 25.75 44.80 62.01
CA CYS A 335 26.40 46.10 62.12
C CYS A 335 25.38 47.23 62.36
N THR A 336 24.27 47.25 61.62
CA THR A 336 23.21 48.27 61.79
C THR A 336 22.62 48.21 63.19
N ARG A 337 22.24 47.01 63.66
CA ARG A 337 21.74 46.82 65.04
C ARG A 337 22.79 47.15 66.10
N GLY A 338 24.05 46.82 65.84
CA GLY A 338 25.18 47.15 66.73
C GLY A 338 25.40 48.65 66.88
N THR A 339 25.35 49.40 65.78
CA THR A 339 25.47 50.87 65.76
C THR A 339 24.28 51.52 66.49
N GLU A 340 23.04 51.09 66.23
CA GLU A 340 21.87 51.63 66.94
C GLU A 340 21.90 51.35 68.44
N ALA A 341 22.29 50.13 68.85
CA ALA A 341 22.46 49.77 70.25
C ALA A 341 23.55 50.58 70.95
N ALA A 342 24.70 50.80 70.29
CA ALA A 342 25.79 51.63 70.82
C ALA A 342 25.36 53.10 71.01
N ILE A 343 24.65 53.68 70.03
CA ILE A 343 24.10 55.05 70.14
C ILE A 343 23.11 55.16 71.31
N LEU A 344 22.23 54.16 71.48
CA LEU A 344 21.27 54.16 72.57
C LEU A 344 21.97 54.04 73.94
N ALA A 345 22.94 53.13 74.07
CA ALA A 345 23.72 52.95 75.29
C ALA A 345 24.48 54.24 75.66
N ALA A 346 25.21 54.83 74.72
CA ALA A 346 26.01 56.02 74.98
C ALA A 346 25.14 57.24 75.35
N ARG A 347 23.94 57.38 74.78
CA ARG A 347 22.94 58.38 75.22
C ARG A 347 22.47 58.17 76.66
N GLN A 348 22.26 56.92 77.08
CA GLN A 348 21.93 56.61 78.47
C GLN A 348 23.10 56.93 79.41
N SER A 349 24.33 56.61 79.01
CA SER A 349 25.54 56.90 79.79
C SER A 349 25.83 58.40 79.89
N LYS A 350 25.69 59.17 78.80
CA LYS A 350 25.68 60.66 78.83
C LYS A 350 24.71 61.18 79.90
N SER A 351 23.46 60.72 79.90
CA SER A 351 22.44 61.16 80.86
C SER A 351 22.79 60.80 82.31
N LYS A 352 23.34 59.61 82.55
CA LYS A 352 23.81 59.18 83.89
C LYS A 352 25.01 60.00 84.36
N SER A 353 25.99 60.22 83.49
CA SER A 353 27.24 60.92 83.82
C SER A 353 27.03 62.42 84.00
N LEU A 354 26.17 63.07 83.21
CA LEU A 354 25.73 64.45 83.46
C LEU A 354 25.04 64.59 84.84
N ARG A 355 24.15 63.66 85.20
CA ARG A 355 23.50 63.66 86.53
C ARG A 355 24.52 63.49 87.67
N ARG A 356 25.51 62.61 87.49
CA ARG A 356 26.60 62.39 88.46
C ARG A 356 27.50 63.62 88.59
N ALA A 357 27.93 64.22 87.49
CA ALA A 357 28.74 65.44 87.48
C ALA A 357 28.01 66.62 88.14
N ALA A 358 26.74 66.86 87.79
CA ALA A 358 25.92 67.90 88.41
C ALA A 358 25.68 67.65 89.91
N ALA A 359 25.52 66.39 90.34
CA ALA A 359 25.44 66.05 91.76
C ALA A 359 26.79 66.29 92.48
N ARG A 360 27.91 65.94 91.85
CA ARG A 360 29.28 66.18 92.37
C ARG A 360 29.57 67.66 92.55
N GLU A 361 29.22 68.51 91.58
CA GLU A 361 29.38 69.97 91.73
C GLU A 361 28.51 70.53 92.86
N LYS A 362 27.26 70.06 93.00
CA LYS A 362 26.42 70.43 94.16
C LYS A 362 27.04 69.98 95.49
N THR A 363 27.60 68.76 95.58
CA THR A 363 28.27 68.32 96.81
C THR A 363 29.55 69.09 97.11
N LYS A 364 30.37 69.42 96.10
CA LYS A 364 31.55 70.30 96.27
C LYS A 364 31.13 71.70 96.74
N ALA A 365 30.05 72.25 96.18
CA ALA A 365 29.52 73.55 96.57
C ALA A 365 28.99 73.54 98.02
N MET A 366 28.26 72.49 98.43
CA MET A 366 27.81 72.32 99.81
C MET A 366 29.00 72.14 100.77
N GLN A 367 29.99 71.32 100.42
CA GLN A 367 31.18 71.09 101.27
C GLN A 367 31.97 72.38 101.51
N LYS A 368 32.15 73.23 100.49
CA LYS A 368 32.76 74.57 100.63
C LYS A 368 32.01 75.53 101.59
N VAL A 369 30.75 75.24 101.94
CA VAL A 369 30.00 76.01 102.96
C VAL A 369 30.29 75.48 104.37
N PHE A 370 30.61 74.19 104.52
CA PHE A 370 30.94 73.58 105.82
C PHE A 370 32.44 73.71 106.19
N ASP A 371 33.32 73.86 105.20
CA ASP A 371 34.77 74.08 105.41
C ASP A 371 35.13 75.56 105.71
N ARG A 372 34.15 76.37 106.14
CA ARG A 372 34.27 77.79 106.53
C ARG A 372 33.88 78.01 107.98
#